data_AF-W6FGP4-F1
#
_entry.id   AF-W6FGP4-F1
#
_cell.length_a   1.000
_cell.length_b   1.000
_cell.length_c   1.000
_cell.angle_alpha   90.00
_cell.angle_beta   90.00
_cell.angle_gamma   90.00
#
_symmetry.space_group_name_H-M   'P 1'
#
loop_
_entity.id
_entity.type
_entity.pdbx_description
1 polymer ?
#
loop_
_entity_poly.entity_id
_entity_poly.type
_entity_poly.pdbx_seq_one_letter_code
_entity_poly.pdbx_strand_id
1 'polypeptide(L)'
;QRATIRRGDAPAGGAVPGGAVPGGAVPGGFGPGGFGPVLDGWYGVDVSGSSVELAQSIVEAPELGAAIRVGRGARVTVSGGSLSAPHGNVIETGGARRFAPQAAPLSITLQAGAHAQGKAL
;
A
#
# COMPACT_ATOMS: atom_id res chain seq x y z
N GLN A 1 40.93 14.90 0.05
CA GLN A 1 39.97 15.61 -0.81
C GLN A 1 38.59 15.47 -0.19
N ARG A 2 37.95 16.57 0.19
CA ARG A 2 36.68 16.59 0.93
C ARG A 2 35.56 16.97 -0.05
N ALA A 3 34.63 16.06 -0.32
CA ALA A 3 33.50 16.31 -1.20
C ALA A 3 32.39 17.04 -0.42
N THR A 4 32.10 18.28 -0.79
CA THR A 4 31.00 19.07 -0.25
C THR A 4 29.78 18.84 -1.14
N ILE A 5 28.82 18.02 -0.70
CA ILE A 5 27.57 17.81 -1.44
C ILE A 5 26.72 19.08 -1.26
N ARG A 6 26.54 19.85 -2.34
CA ARG A 6 25.59 20.97 -2.36
C ARG A 6 24.18 20.41 -2.57
N ARG A 7 23.23 20.88 -1.76
CA ARG A 7 21.80 20.56 -1.88
C ARG A 7 21.34 20.94 -3.29
N GLY A 8 21.11 19.95 -4.15
CA GLY A 8 20.76 20.18 -5.56
C GLY A 8 20.99 19.01 -6.51
N ASP A 9 21.73 17.97 -6.09
CA ASP A 9 21.99 16.80 -6.93
C ASP A 9 20.91 15.72 -6.73
N ALA A 10 19.69 16.03 -7.17
CA ALA A 10 18.72 15.00 -7.50
C ALA A 10 18.88 14.69 -8.99
N PRO A 11 19.03 13.42 -9.42
CA PRO A 11 18.88 13.11 -10.83
C PRO A 11 17.44 13.44 -11.18
N ALA A 12 17.25 14.57 -11.86
CA ALA A 12 15.97 14.95 -12.42
C ALA A 12 15.53 13.82 -13.33
N GLY A 13 14.39 13.19 -13.00
CA GLY A 13 13.68 12.33 -13.94
C GLY A 13 13.58 13.04 -15.28
N GLY A 14 13.84 12.30 -16.36
CA GLY A 14 14.04 12.84 -17.71
C GLY A 14 13.01 13.88 -18.13
N ALA A 15 13.45 14.78 -19.00
CA ALA A 15 12.74 15.97 -19.45
C ALA A 15 11.25 15.74 -19.75
N VAL A 16 10.45 16.67 -19.26
CA VAL A 16 9.00 16.63 -19.14
C VAL A 16 8.31 17.00 -20.47
N PRO A 17 7.42 16.15 -20.98
CA PRO A 17 6.13 16.62 -21.46
C PRO A 17 5.04 16.12 -20.49
N GLY A 18 4.42 17.06 -19.78
CA GLY A 18 3.26 16.95 -18.90
C GLY A 18 2.85 15.58 -18.35
N GLY A 19 3.45 15.18 -17.22
CA GLY A 19 2.90 14.16 -16.32
C GLY A 19 2.82 12.73 -16.87
N ALA A 20 2.48 11.78 -15.99
CA ALA A 20 2.21 10.41 -16.40
C ALA A 20 0.99 10.39 -17.33
N VAL A 21 1.19 9.99 -18.60
CA VAL A 21 0.14 9.98 -19.63
C VAL A 21 -0.73 8.72 -19.44
N PRO A 22 -1.99 8.82 -19.01
CA PRO A 22 -2.91 7.69 -19.05
C PRO A 22 -3.41 7.58 -20.50
N GLY A 23 -2.86 6.67 -21.29
CA GLY A 23 -3.37 6.39 -22.65
C GLY A 23 -2.35 6.18 -23.76
N GLY A 24 -1.04 6.26 -23.46
CA GLY A 24 0.00 5.97 -24.44
C GLY A 24 0.38 4.49 -24.45
N ALA A 25 -0.14 3.69 -25.38
CA ALA A 25 0.48 2.40 -25.70
C ALA A 25 1.79 2.70 -26.46
N VAL A 26 2.93 2.62 -25.78
CA VAL A 26 4.24 2.85 -26.41
C VAL A 26 4.61 1.61 -27.23
N PRO A 27 4.86 1.73 -28.55
CA PRO A 27 5.30 0.59 -29.35
C PRO A 27 6.76 0.26 -28.99
N GLY A 28 6.97 -0.78 -28.19
CA GLY A 28 8.32 -1.21 -27.81
C GLY A 28 8.34 -2.23 -26.68
N GLY A 29 8.27 -3.51 -27.04
CA GLY A 29 8.63 -4.61 -26.14
C GLY A 29 7.46 -5.32 -25.45
N PHE A 30 7.61 -6.63 -25.28
CA PHE A 30 6.75 -7.49 -24.47
C PHE A 30 7.04 -7.24 -22.98
N GLY A 31 6.53 -6.14 -22.43
CA GLY A 31 6.66 -5.83 -21.00
C GLY A 31 5.50 -4.96 -20.54
N PRO A 32 4.92 -5.23 -19.36
CA PRO A 32 3.85 -4.37 -18.85
C PRO A 32 4.44 -2.99 -18.51
N GLY A 33 3.65 -1.92 -18.72
CA GLY A 33 4.01 -0.56 -18.31
C GLY A 33 4.22 -0.39 -16.80
N GLY A 34 3.88 -1.42 -16.03
CA GLY A 34 4.24 -1.68 -14.65
C GLY A 34 3.67 -3.03 -14.22
N PHE A 35 4.37 -3.80 -13.38
CA PHE A 35 3.76 -4.95 -12.72
C PHE A 35 2.75 -4.42 -11.70
N GLY A 36 1.46 -4.59 -12.01
CA GLY A 36 0.37 -3.98 -11.27
C GLY A 36 -0.15 -4.84 -10.11
N PRO A 37 -0.89 -4.22 -9.18
CA PRO A 37 -1.57 -4.94 -8.11
C PRO A 37 -2.57 -5.94 -8.68
N VAL A 38 -2.86 -7.01 -7.92
CA VAL A 38 -3.87 -8.02 -8.30
C VAL A 38 -5.29 -7.45 -8.20
N LEU A 39 -5.46 -6.38 -7.43
CA LEU A 39 -6.74 -5.80 -7.07
C LEU A 39 -6.65 -4.27 -7.14
N ASP A 40 -7.62 -3.65 -7.82
CA ASP A 40 -7.70 -2.20 -7.98
C ASP A 40 -8.15 -1.48 -6.69
N GLY A 41 -8.08 -0.15 -6.70
CA GLY A 41 -8.36 0.75 -5.58
C GLY A 41 -7.07 1.27 -4.92
N TRP A 42 -7.17 2.38 -4.18
CA TRP A 42 -6.02 2.96 -3.50
C TRP A 42 -5.92 2.38 -2.08
N TYR A 43 -4.85 1.64 -1.86
CA TYR A 43 -4.53 1.06 -0.57
C TYR A 43 -3.11 1.44 -0.21
N GLY A 44 -2.91 1.94 1.01
CA GLY A 44 -1.55 2.20 1.49
C GLY A 44 -0.72 0.91 1.51
N VAL A 45 -1.33 -0.18 1.98
CA VAL A 45 -0.76 -1.53 1.96
C VAL A 45 -1.84 -2.53 1.52
N ASP A 46 -1.57 -3.32 0.48
CA ASP A 46 -2.44 -4.42 0.04
C ASP A 46 -1.74 -5.77 0.21
N VAL A 47 -2.32 -6.65 1.03
CA VAL A 47 -1.70 -7.93 1.40
C VAL A 47 -2.63 -9.09 1.09
N SER A 48 -2.16 -10.02 0.26
CA SER A 48 -2.89 -11.24 -0.10
C SER A 48 -2.00 -12.46 0.04
N GLY A 49 -2.39 -13.45 0.85
CA GLY A 49 -1.64 -14.70 1.03
C GLY A 49 -0.22 -14.54 1.57
N SER A 50 0.09 -13.38 2.14
CA SER A 50 1.44 -12.97 2.55
C SER A 50 1.44 -12.39 3.97
N SER A 51 2.63 -12.21 4.55
CA SER A 51 2.81 -11.53 5.84
C SER A 51 3.55 -10.20 5.68
N VAL A 52 3.08 -9.15 6.35
CA VAL A 52 3.71 -7.82 6.37
C VAL A 52 3.87 -7.33 7.81
N GLU A 53 5.02 -6.73 8.12
CA GLU A 53 5.28 -6.05 9.38
C GLU A 53 5.55 -4.56 9.14
N LEU A 54 4.83 -3.71 9.85
CA LEU A 54 4.94 -2.24 9.83
C LEU A 54 5.45 -1.80 11.20
N ALA A 55 6.63 -1.19 11.25
CA ALA A 55 7.20 -0.68 12.50
C ALA A 55 7.35 0.84 12.42
N GLN A 56 6.74 1.56 13.37
CA GLN A 56 6.82 3.02 13.51
C GLN A 56 6.48 3.78 12.20
N SER A 57 5.61 3.18 11.37
CA SER A 57 5.28 3.67 10.03
C SER A 57 3.99 4.50 10.04
N ILE A 58 3.86 5.41 9.06
CA ILE A 58 2.66 6.21 8.85
C ILE A 58 2.01 5.76 7.54
N VAL A 59 0.73 5.42 7.58
CA VAL A 59 -0.06 5.03 6.40
C VAL A 59 -1.31 5.90 6.35
N GLU A 60 -1.47 6.63 5.24
CA GLU A 60 -2.61 7.52 5.00
C GLU A 60 -3.45 7.00 3.83
N ALA A 61 -4.74 6.85 4.08
CA ALA A 61 -5.71 6.41 3.09
C ALA A 61 -6.47 7.61 2.50
N PRO A 62 -6.75 7.60 1.18
CA PRO A 62 -7.65 8.56 0.57
C PRO A 62 -9.11 8.27 0.94
N GLU A 63 -10.02 9.12 0.46
CA GLU A 63 -11.45 8.99 0.72
C GLU A 63 -12.04 7.67 0.23
N LEU A 64 -11.60 7.21 -0.95
CA LEU A 64 -12.03 5.96 -1.57
C LEU A 64 -10.91 4.92 -1.48
N GLY A 65 -10.97 4.10 -0.44
CA GLY A 65 -10.02 3.00 -0.21
C GLY A 65 -9.81 2.70 1.26
N ALA A 66 -8.67 2.08 1.56
CA ALA A 66 -8.30 1.77 2.94
C ALA A 66 -6.81 1.94 3.20
N ALA A 67 -6.43 2.16 4.47
CA ALA A 67 -5.01 2.22 4.83
C ALA A 67 -4.36 0.84 4.60
N ILE A 68 -5.06 -0.23 5.00
CA ILE A 68 -4.61 -1.61 4.80
C ILE A 68 -5.73 -2.47 4.21
N ARG A 69 -5.47 -3.20 3.13
CA ARG A 69 -6.32 -4.31 2.66
C ARG A 69 -5.67 -5.65 2.96
N VAL A 70 -6.44 -6.59 3.51
CA VAL A 70 -5.95 -7.91 3.95
C VAL A 70 -6.83 -9.00 3.35
N GLY A 71 -6.23 -9.98 2.67
CA GLY A 71 -6.97 -11.08 2.06
C GLY A 71 -6.23 -12.41 1.99
N ARG A 72 -6.99 -13.47 1.68
CA ARG A 72 -6.48 -14.84 1.44
C ARG A 72 -5.49 -15.36 2.50
N GLY A 73 -5.86 -15.36 3.77
CA GLY A 73 -4.99 -15.84 4.86
C GLY A 73 -3.80 -14.94 5.20
N ALA A 74 -3.79 -13.70 4.72
CA ALA A 74 -2.73 -12.74 5.02
C ALA A 74 -2.63 -12.39 6.51
N ARG A 75 -1.41 -12.04 6.94
CA ARG A 75 -1.10 -11.57 8.29
C ARG A 75 -0.43 -10.21 8.26
N VAL A 76 -0.91 -9.28 9.08
CA VAL A 76 -0.35 -7.95 9.19
C VAL A 76 -0.08 -7.61 10.65
N THR A 77 1.13 -7.15 10.95
CA THR A 77 1.51 -6.68 12.28
C THR A 77 1.95 -5.23 12.19
N VAL A 78 1.40 -4.37 13.05
CA VAL A 78 1.74 -2.95 13.13
C VAL A 78 2.21 -2.63 14.55
N SER A 79 3.48 -2.22 14.66
CA SER A 79 4.16 -1.93 15.92
C SER A 79 4.45 -0.43 16.00
N GLY A 80 3.66 0.31 16.77
CA GLY A 80 3.71 1.78 16.81
C GLY A 80 3.23 2.44 15.52
N GLY A 81 3.53 3.72 15.32
CA GLY A 81 3.15 4.45 14.10
C GLY A 81 1.66 4.82 14.03
N SER A 82 1.20 5.21 12.85
CA SER A 82 -0.19 5.63 12.62
C SER A 82 -0.79 5.09 11.32
N LEU A 83 -2.05 4.67 11.39
CA LEU A 83 -2.91 4.39 10.25
C LEU A 83 -4.05 5.40 10.27
N SER A 84 -4.10 6.27 9.26
CA SER A 84 -5.14 7.29 9.13
C SER A 84 -5.98 7.06 7.88
N ALA A 85 -7.28 7.00 8.05
CA ALA A 85 -8.26 6.93 6.97
C ALA A 85 -9.46 7.82 7.33
N PRO A 86 -9.33 9.16 7.29
CA PRO A 86 -10.32 10.08 7.87
C PRO A 86 -11.73 9.91 7.29
N HIS A 87 -11.81 9.62 5.99
CA HIS A 87 -13.07 9.46 5.27
C HIS A 87 -13.31 8.02 4.76
N GLY A 88 -12.31 7.15 4.95
CA GLY A 88 -12.27 5.80 4.43
C GLY A 88 -12.13 4.75 5.53
N ASN A 89 -11.72 3.56 5.14
CA ASN A 89 -11.53 2.44 6.06
C ASN A 89 -10.09 2.39 6.54
N VAL A 90 -9.85 2.14 7.83
CA VAL A 90 -8.47 1.84 8.27
C VAL A 90 -8.05 0.48 7.72
N ILE A 91 -8.94 -0.51 7.80
CA ILE A 91 -8.69 -1.88 7.37
C ILE A 91 -9.86 -2.37 6.52
N GLU A 92 -9.57 -2.91 5.34
CA GLU A 92 -10.51 -3.69 4.53
C GLU A 92 -10.09 -5.16 4.52
N THR A 93 -11.06 -6.07 4.72
CA THR A 93 -10.81 -7.53 4.68
C THR A 93 -11.58 -8.16 3.52
N GLY A 94 -10.95 -9.10 2.81
CA GLY A 94 -11.58 -9.75 1.66
C GLY A 94 -10.70 -10.73 0.90
N GLY A 95 -10.90 -10.82 -0.41
CA GLY A 95 -10.04 -11.60 -1.31
C GLY A 95 -10.33 -13.10 -1.42
N ALA A 96 -11.19 -13.67 -0.58
CA ALA A 96 -11.72 -15.03 -0.72
C ALA A 96 -13.26 -14.99 -0.85
N ARG A 97 -13.80 -15.63 -1.91
CA ARG A 97 -15.26 -15.67 -2.18
C ARG A 97 -16.00 -16.75 -1.40
N ARG A 98 -15.27 -17.67 -0.76
CA ARG A 98 -15.81 -18.81 -0.03
C ARG A 98 -15.07 -18.96 1.28
N PHE A 99 -15.81 -19.17 2.35
CA PHE A 99 -15.25 -19.59 3.62
C PHE A 99 -14.89 -21.08 3.54
N ALA A 100 -13.67 -21.43 3.99
CA ALA A 100 -13.19 -22.81 4.07
C ALA A 100 -12.64 -23.04 5.49
N PRO A 101 -13.21 -23.96 6.29
CA PRO A 101 -12.78 -24.18 7.69
C PRO A 101 -11.31 -24.56 7.85
N GLN A 102 -10.72 -25.14 6.80
CA GLN A 102 -9.31 -25.56 6.77
C GLN A 102 -8.34 -24.41 6.42
N ALA A 103 -8.85 -23.28 5.93
CA ALA A 103 -8.01 -22.15 5.56
C ALA A 103 -7.60 -21.34 6.79
N ALA A 104 -6.35 -20.87 6.83
CA ALA A 104 -5.91 -19.96 7.88
C ALA A 104 -6.72 -18.65 7.81
N PRO A 105 -7.21 -18.13 8.95
CA PRO A 105 -7.93 -16.86 8.98
C PRO A 105 -6.99 -15.68 8.68
N LEU A 106 -7.58 -14.55 8.29
CA LEU A 106 -6.86 -13.28 8.24
C LEU A 106 -6.48 -12.85 9.66
N SER A 107 -5.31 -12.24 9.83
CA SER A 107 -4.87 -11.73 11.13
C SER A 107 -4.29 -10.32 10.97
N ILE A 108 -4.80 -9.38 11.77
CA ILE A 108 -4.24 -8.04 11.89
C ILE A 108 -3.96 -7.79 13.37
N THR A 109 -2.76 -7.34 13.70
CA THR A 109 -2.37 -7.00 15.07
C THR A 109 -1.82 -5.58 15.12
N LEU A 110 -2.46 -4.72 15.92
CA LEU A 110 -1.98 -3.38 16.24
C LEU A 110 -1.39 -3.43 17.66
N GLN A 111 -0.11 -3.10 17.82
CA GLN A 111 0.61 -3.24 19.07
C GLN A 111 1.62 -2.12 19.28
N ALA A 112 2.29 -2.12 20.44
CA ALA A 112 3.33 -1.15 20.80
C ALA A 112 2.89 0.33 20.63
N GLY A 113 1.63 0.64 20.96
CA GLY A 113 1.08 1.98 20.84
C GLY A 113 0.72 2.41 19.41
N ALA A 114 0.56 1.48 18.47
CA ALA A 114 0.05 1.77 17.14
C ALA A 114 -1.31 2.49 17.22
N HIS A 115 -1.43 3.60 16.50
CA HIS A 115 -2.66 4.39 16.46
C HIS A 115 -3.39 4.16 15.14
N ALA A 116 -4.71 3.98 15.22
CA ALA A 116 -5.56 3.78 14.06
C ALA A 116 -6.78 4.70 14.17
N GLN A 117 -7.04 5.50 13.14
CA GLN A 117 -8.20 6.39 13.11
C GLN A 117 -8.81 6.45 11.72
N GLY A 118 -10.10 6.18 11.65
CA GLY A 118 -10.90 6.22 10.43
C GLY A 118 -12.31 5.73 10.72
N LYS A 119 -13.06 5.40 9.66
CA LYS A 119 -14.43 4.90 9.82
C LYS A 119 -14.42 3.51 10.47
N ALA A 120 -15.17 3.35 11.56
CA ALA A 120 -15.50 2.04 12.11
C ALA A 120 -16.68 1.46 11.31
N LEU A 121 -16.57 0.17 10.94
CA LEU A 121 -17.63 -0.60 10.29
C LEU A 121 -18.85 -0.76 11.20
#